data_AF-F0F4D9-F1
#
_entry.id   AF-F0F4D9-F1
#
_cell.length_a   1.000
_cell.length_b   1.000
_cell.length_c   1.000
_cell.angle_alpha   90.00
_cell.angle_beta   90.00
_cell.angle_gamma   90.00
#
_symmetry.space_group_name_H-M   'P 1'
#
loop_
_entity.id
_entity.type
_entity.pdbx_description
1 polymer ?
#
loop_
_entity_poly.entity_id
_entity_poly.type
_entity_poly.pdbx_seq_one_letter_code
_entity_poly.pdbx_strand_id
1 'polypeptide(L)'
;MEKEKWTAKRVVTIRIEQYLAEYISAKYCKNDATGGIKIPCNTDLYFCVWENMARQRSNQPDVLDGNLRIHLPFRKAGTACSPWKDPAYYNYLSPAAAKEIEIQIRRMFNFELHRVLLENEEFGRRRRNLDVIYDFIHAYRLKSISSDALLKNYYRFRNRLRPKKTRKYQKVATD
;
A
#
# COMPACT_ATOMS: atom_id res chain seq x y z
N MET A 1 -32.51 -6.71 0.75
CA MET A 1 -32.34 -6.73 -0.71
C MET A 1 -31.74 -5.45 -1.32
N GLU A 2 -32.39 -4.28 -1.31
CA GLU A 2 -31.81 -3.08 -1.98
C GLU A 2 -30.53 -2.55 -1.30
N LYS A 3 -30.51 -2.46 0.04
CA LYS A 3 -29.32 -2.02 0.80
C LYS A 3 -28.11 -2.92 0.60
N GLU A 4 -28.32 -4.23 0.44
CA GLU A 4 -27.25 -5.21 0.19
C GLU A 4 -26.68 -5.06 -1.22
N LYS A 5 -27.54 -4.89 -2.24
CA LYS A 5 -27.13 -4.57 -3.61
C LYS A 5 -26.33 -3.26 -3.67
N TRP A 6 -26.74 -2.24 -2.91
CA TRP A 6 -26.01 -0.98 -2.78
C TRP A 6 -24.65 -1.16 -2.09
N THR A 7 -24.58 -2.00 -1.07
CA THR A 7 -23.33 -2.25 -0.34
C THR A 7 -22.33 -3.03 -1.20
N ALA A 8 -22.82 -3.98 -2.02
CA ALA A 8 -22.02 -4.72 -2.98
C ALA A 8 -21.46 -3.81 -4.10
N LYS A 9 -22.26 -2.86 -4.61
CA LYS A 9 -21.81 -1.88 -5.62
C LYS A 9 -20.70 -0.95 -5.14
N ARG A 10 -20.48 -0.86 -3.82
CA ARG A 10 -19.45 -0.01 -3.19
C ARG A 10 -18.14 -0.72 -2.95
N VAL A 11 -17.98 -1.95 -3.45
CA VAL A 11 -16.74 -2.69 -3.36
C VAL A 11 -16.18 -2.93 -4.75
N VAL A 12 -14.91 -2.58 -4.92
CA VAL A 12 -14.18 -2.75 -6.17
C VAL A 12 -13.00 -3.67 -5.94
N THR A 13 -12.78 -4.55 -6.90
CA THR A 13 -11.64 -5.46 -6.91
C THR A 13 -10.51 -4.84 -7.74
N ILE A 14 -9.30 -4.85 -7.20
CA ILE A 14 -8.08 -4.44 -7.92
C ILE A 14 -7.03 -5.54 -7.83
N ARG A 15 -6.09 -5.52 -8.76
CA ARG A 15 -4.93 -6.42 -8.80
C ARG A 15 -3.68 -5.62 -8.48
N ILE A 16 -2.97 -6.02 -7.43
CA ILE A 16 -1.71 -5.42 -6.97
C ILE A 16 -0.70 -6.51 -6.61
N GLU A 17 0.52 -6.14 -6.25
CA GLU A 17 1.49 -7.11 -5.70
C GLU A 17 0.95 -7.83 -4.45
N GLN A 18 1.19 -9.13 -4.38
CA GLN A 18 0.57 -10.01 -3.38
C GLN A 18 0.91 -9.61 -1.94
N TYR A 19 2.15 -9.28 -1.62
CA TYR A 19 2.53 -8.93 -0.24
C TYR A 19 1.96 -7.58 0.18
N LEU A 20 1.67 -6.68 -0.78
CA LEU A 20 1.01 -5.41 -0.50
C LEU A 20 -0.49 -5.63 -0.20
N ALA A 21 -1.12 -6.58 -0.89
CA ALA A 21 -2.49 -7.01 -0.58
C ALA A 21 -2.57 -7.66 0.81
N GLU A 22 -1.59 -8.51 1.16
CA GLU A 22 -1.46 -9.10 2.50
C GLU A 22 -1.27 -8.03 3.58
N TYR A 23 -0.35 -7.08 3.36
CA TYR A 23 -0.09 -5.97 4.27
C TYR A 23 -1.34 -5.13 4.53
N ILE A 24 -2.03 -4.66 3.49
CA ILE A 24 -3.23 -3.82 3.63
C ILE A 24 -4.39 -4.60 4.27
N SER A 25 -4.51 -5.89 3.95
CA SER A 25 -5.49 -6.80 4.58
C SER A 25 -5.24 -7.02 6.07
N ALA A 26 -3.98 -7.06 6.50
CA ALA A 26 -3.63 -7.21 7.91
C ALA A 26 -3.76 -5.88 8.66
N LYS A 27 -3.42 -4.77 8.00
CA LYS A 27 -3.48 -3.43 8.58
C LYS A 27 -4.91 -2.91 8.77
N TYR A 28 -5.77 -3.15 7.79
CA TYR A 28 -7.18 -2.77 7.86
C TYR A 28 -8.02 -4.03 7.89
N CYS A 29 -8.78 -4.20 8.97
CA CYS A 29 -9.66 -5.36 9.13
C CYS A 29 -10.61 -5.49 7.93
N LYS A 30 -10.77 -6.72 7.42
CA LYS A 30 -11.73 -7.03 6.36
C LYS A 30 -13.14 -6.98 6.96
N ASN A 31 -14.08 -6.39 6.22
CA ASN A 31 -15.49 -6.51 6.60
C ASN A 31 -15.98 -7.91 6.24
N ASP A 32 -16.46 -8.68 7.22
CA ASP A 32 -16.91 -10.07 7.04
C ASP A 32 -18.05 -10.20 6.01
N ALA A 33 -18.90 -9.17 5.89
CA ALA A 33 -20.06 -9.19 4.99
C ALA A 33 -19.72 -8.99 3.51
N THR A 34 -18.61 -8.34 3.16
CA THR A 34 -18.29 -8.03 1.75
C THR A 34 -16.88 -8.47 1.34
N GLY A 35 -16.04 -8.87 2.31
CA GLY A 35 -14.64 -9.19 2.11
C GLY A 35 -13.79 -7.98 1.68
N GLY A 36 -14.39 -6.79 1.67
CA GLY A 36 -13.75 -5.53 1.29
C GLY A 36 -13.04 -4.88 2.46
N ILE A 37 -11.98 -4.16 2.16
CA ILE A 37 -11.20 -3.41 3.14
C ILE A 37 -11.74 -2.00 3.25
N LYS A 38 -12.05 -1.59 4.48
CA LYS A 38 -12.53 -0.23 4.77
C LYS A 38 -11.35 0.66 5.13
N ILE A 39 -10.99 1.55 4.21
CA ILE A 39 -9.90 2.50 4.42
C ILE A 39 -10.42 3.69 5.25
N PRO A 40 -9.76 4.07 6.36
CA PRO A 40 -10.14 5.23 7.16
C PRO A 40 -10.01 6.55 6.41
N CYS A 41 -10.93 7.49 6.66
CA CYS A 41 -11.02 8.76 5.94
C CYS A 41 -9.87 9.75 6.22
N ASN A 42 -9.08 9.50 7.26
CA ASN A 42 -7.92 10.30 7.66
C ASN A 42 -6.61 9.86 7.00
N THR A 43 -6.63 8.84 6.14
CA THR A 43 -5.43 8.29 5.51
C THR A 43 -5.27 8.79 4.08
N ASP A 44 -4.04 9.06 3.65
CA ASP A 44 -3.76 9.48 2.26
C ASP A 44 -4.25 8.48 1.22
N LEU A 45 -4.23 7.19 1.56
CA LEU A 45 -4.74 6.12 0.70
C LEU A 45 -6.24 6.32 0.38
N TYR A 46 -7.02 6.81 1.35
CA TYR A 46 -8.43 7.13 1.15
C TYR A 46 -8.65 8.24 0.12
N PHE A 47 -7.80 9.28 0.15
CA PHE A 47 -7.82 10.36 -0.85
C PHE A 47 -7.40 9.85 -2.23
N CYS A 48 -6.30 9.08 -2.28
CA CYS A 48 -5.80 8.49 -3.51
C CYS A 48 -6.86 7.62 -4.21
N VAL A 49 -7.57 6.77 -3.47
CA VAL A 49 -8.66 5.96 -4.05
C VAL A 49 -9.80 6.85 -4.55
N TRP A 50 -10.23 7.85 -3.75
CA TRP A 50 -11.32 8.77 -4.12
C TRP A 50 -11.02 9.58 -5.39
N GLU A 51 -9.79 10.07 -5.54
CA GLU A 51 -9.35 10.82 -6.73
C GLU A 51 -9.40 9.95 -7.99
N ASN A 52 -9.01 8.69 -7.86
CA ASN A 52 -8.96 7.72 -8.94
C ASN A 52 -10.30 7.04 -9.27
N MET A 53 -11.34 7.23 -8.45
CA MET A 53 -12.69 6.75 -8.76
C MET A 53 -13.23 7.40 -10.04
N ALA A 54 -13.62 6.55 -10.99
CA ALA A 54 -14.18 6.92 -12.29
C ALA A 54 -15.50 6.20 -12.55
N ARG A 55 -16.27 6.71 -13.52
CA ARG A 55 -17.46 6.03 -14.04
C ARG A 55 -17.03 4.90 -14.96
N GLN A 56 -17.63 3.72 -14.79
CA GLN A 56 -17.43 2.61 -15.71
C GLN A 56 -18.02 2.96 -17.08
N ARG A 57 -17.23 2.75 -18.14
CA ARG A 57 -17.74 2.85 -19.52
C ARG A 57 -18.25 1.48 -19.97
N SER A 58 -19.23 1.45 -20.88
CA SER A 58 -19.82 0.21 -21.42
C SER A 58 -18.79 -0.74 -22.05
N ASN A 59 -17.67 -0.21 -22.53
CA ASN A 59 -16.65 -0.96 -23.26
C ASN A 59 -15.51 -1.46 -22.36
N GLN A 60 -15.59 -1.27 -21.04
CA GLN A 60 -14.54 -1.65 -20.10
C GLN A 60 -14.88 -2.97 -19.41
N PRO A 61 -13.97 -3.96 -19.43
CA PRO A 61 -14.20 -5.24 -18.77
C PRO A 61 -14.21 -5.09 -17.25
N ASP A 62 -15.02 -5.90 -16.59
CA ASP A 62 -14.99 -6.03 -15.14
C ASP A 62 -13.70 -6.75 -14.70
N VAL A 63 -13.01 -6.18 -13.72
CA VAL A 63 -11.83 -6.80 -13.11
C VAL A 63 -12.30 -7.84 -12.09
N LEU A 64 -12.56 -9.06 -12.57
CA LEU A 64 -12.96 -10.19 -11.72
C LEU A 64 -11.75 -10.86 -11.04
N ASP A 65 -10.58 -10.82 -11.68
CA ASP A 65 -9.33 -11.46 -11.24
C ASP A 65 -8.42 -10.49 -10.45
N GLY A 66 -8.91 -10.01 -9.29
CA GLY A 66 -8.13 -9.15 -8.41
C GLY A 66 -7.96 -9.72 -7.01
N ASN A 67 -6.80 -9.48 -6.40
CA ASN A 67 -6.41 -10.00 -5.10
C ASN A 67 -6.77 -9.08 -3.92
N LEU A 68 -7.22 -7.85 -4.19
CA LEU A 68 -7.62 -6.90 -3.17
C LEU A 68 -9.02 -6.34 -3.47
N ARG A 69 -9.90 -6.39 -2.46
CA ARG A 69 -11.23 -5.75 -2.51
C ARG A 69 -11.23 -4.53 -1.61
N ILE A 70 -11.64 -3.38 -2.14
CA ILE A 70 -11.63 -2.10 -1.44
C ILE A 70 -13.05 -1.57 -1.36
N HIS A 71 -13.47 -1.13 -0.17
CA HIS A 71 -14.66 -0.31 -0.04
C HIS A 71 -14.37 1.10 -0.54
N LEU A 72 -15.15 1.53 -1.53
CA LEU A 72 -15.01 2.84 -2.13
C LEU A 72 -15.26 3.94 -1.08
N PRO A 73 -14.33 4.90 -0.97
CA PRO A 73 -14.52 6.12 -0.20
C PRO A 73 -15.85 6.80 -0.53
N PHE A 74 -16.50 7.37 0.49
CA PHE A 74 -17.69 8.19 0.30
C PHE A 74 -17.60 9.43 1.14
N ARG A 75 -17.53 10.59 0.47
CA ARG A 75 -17.56 11.90 1.11
C ARG A 75 -18.94 12.50 0.88
N LYS A 76 -19.65 12.83 1.97
CA LYS A 76 -20.83 13.69 1.87
C LYS A 76 -20.34 15.09 1.50
N ALA A 77 -20.94 15.69 0.47
CA ALA A 77 -20.65 17.07 0.11
C ALA A 77 -21.08 17.98 1.26
N GLY A 78 -20.12 18.62 1.94
CA GLY A 78 -20.38 19.59 2.99
C GLY A 78 -20.57 21.01 2.46
N THR A 79 -20.23 21.26 1.20
CA THR A 79 -20.24 22.60 0.59
C THR A 79 -20.62 22.48 -0.89
N ALA A 80 -21.39 23.46 -1.41
CA ALA A 80 -21.96 23.46 -2.75
C ALA A 80 -20.93 23.29 -3.90
N CYS A 81 -19.65 23.60 -3.65
CA CYS A 81 -18.58 23.51 -4.63
C CYS A 81 -17.64 22.30 -4.44
N SER A 82 -17.94 21.39 -3.52
CA SER A 82 -17.09 20.20 -3.31
C SER A 82 -17.43 19.11 -4.35
N PRO A 83 -16.44 18.54 -5.07
CA PRO A 83 -16.68 17.49 -6.04
C PRO A 83 -17.34 16.27 -5.37
N TRP A 84 -18.61 16.02 -5.69
CA TRP A 84 -19.35 14.88 -5.19
C TRP A 84 -19.17 13.68 -6.14
N LYS A 85 -18.58 12.59 -5.64
CA LYS A 85 -18.48 11.32 -6.36
C LYS A 85 -19.28 10.26 -5.60
N ASP A 86 -20.43 9.87 -6.13
CA ASP A 86 -21.19 8.77 -5.55
C ASP A 86 -20.59 7.42 -5.97
N PRO A 87 -20.15 6.57 -5.02
CA PRO A 87 -19.72 5.20 -5.28
C PRO A 87 -20.68 4.36 -6.10
N ALA A 88 -21.99 4.67 -6.14
CA ALA A 88 -22.94 3.95 -6.97
C ALA A 88 -22.70 4.14 -8.48
N TYR A 89 -22.12 5.27 -8.87
CA TYR A 89 -21.84 5.62 -10.27
C TYR A 89 -20.33 5.63 -10.57
N TYR A 90 -19.51 5.99 -9.59
CA TYR A 90 -18.05 6.07 -9.70
C TYR A 90 -17.39 4.82 -9.10
N ASN A 91 -17.81 3.65 -9.58
CA ASN A 91 -17.43 2.35 -9.06
C ASN A 91 -16.31 1.66 -9.86
N TYR A 92 -15.61 2.38 -10.73
CA TYR A 92 -14.57 1.80 -11.57
C TYR A 92 -13.20 2.38 -11.22
N LEU A 93 -12.22 1.48 -11.09
CA LEU A 93 -10.80 1.79 -10.97
C LEU A 93 -10.09 1.24 -12.20
N SER A 94 -9.52 2.12 -13.01
CA SER A 94 -8.74 1.72 -14.18
C SER A 94 -7.45 0.97 -13.77
N PRO A 95 -6.81 0.24 -14.69
CA PRO A 95 -5.50 -0.37 -14.42
C PRO A 95 -4.43 0.66 -14.01
N ALA A 96 -4.48 1.88 -14.55
CA ALA A 96 -3.60 2.98 -14.15
C ALA A 96 -3.90 3.45 -12.71
N ALA A 97 -5.19 3.59 -12.36
CA ALA A 97 -5.61 3.90 -11.00
C ALA A 97 -5.17 2.83 -10.00
N ALA A 98 -5.29 1.54 -10.36
CA ALA A 98 -4.82 0.44 -9.52
C ALA A 98 -3.31 0.53 -9.26
N LYS A 99 -2.52 0.92 -10.27
CA LYS A 99 -1.07 1.14 -10.14
C LYS A 99 -0.73 2.32 -9.24
N GLU A 100 -1.45 3.44 -9.33
CA GLU A 100 -1.27 4.58 -8.42
C GLU A 100 -1.59 4.22 -6.96
N ILE A 101 -2.69 3.48 -6.76
CA ILE A 101 -3.07 2.96 -5.45
C ILE A 101 -1.98 2.02 -4.92
N GLU A 102 -1.44 1.14 -5.77
CA GLU A 102 -0.32 0.26 -5.41
C GLU A 102 0.94 1.04 -5.01
N ILE A 103 1.30 2.08 -5.76
CA ILE A 103 2.44 2.97 -5.43
C ILE A 103 2.22 3.59 -4.05
N GLN A 104 1.03 4.08 -3.75
CA GLN A 104 0.73 4.68 -2.46
C GLN A 104 0.78 3.66 -1.32
N ILE A 105 0.22 2.46 -1.52
CA ILE A 105 0.33 1.35 -0.56
C ILE A 105 1.80 0.99 -0.30
N ARG A 106 2.61 0.90 -1.35
CA ARG A 106 4.03 0.59 -1.25
C ARG A 106 4.82 1.66 -0.49
N ARG A 107 4.48 2.94 -0.69
CA ARG A 107 5.06 4.05 0.08
C ARG A 107 4.76 3.91 1.56
N MET A 108 3.51 3.63 1.91
CA MET A 108 3.10 3.39 3.31
C MET A 108 3.84 2.19 3.91
N PHE A 109 3.91 1.07 3.19
CA PHE A 109 4.62 -0.13 3.61
C PHE A 109 6.10 0.15 3.88
N ASN A 110 6.80 0.77 2.93
CA ASN A 110 8.21 1.10 3.06
C ASN A 110 8.46 2.06 4.23
N PHE A 111 7.59 3.07 4.40
CA PHE A 111 7.72 4.03 5.50
C PHE A 111 7.69 3.34 6.87
N GLU A 112 6.74 2.43 7.09
CA GLU A 112 6.65 1.70 8.36
C GLU A 112 7.83 0.76 8.58
N LEU A 113 8.19 -0.02 7.56
CA LEU A 113 9.33 -0.93 7.64
C LEU A 113 10.63 -0.17 7.96
N HIS A 114 10.89 0.91 7.23
CA HIS A 114 12.09 1.72 7.41
C HIS A 114 12.10 2.41 8.76
N ARG A 115 10.95 2.90 9.23
CA ARG A 115 10.81 3.50 10.56
C ARG A 115 11.23 2.53 11.66
N VAL A 116 10.67 1.31 11.69
CA VAL A 116 10.97 0.32 12.74
C VAL A 116 12.45 -0.07 12.72
N LEU A 117 13.05 -0.19 11.54
CA LEU A 117 14.48 -0.52 11.40
C LEU A 117 15.40 0.64 11.80
N LEU A 118 15.03 1.88 11.47
CA LEU A 118 15.76 3.08 11.89
C LEU A 118 15.70 3.28 13.40
N GLU A 119 14.52 3.11 14.02
CA GLU A 119 14.34 3.16 15.47
C GLU A 119 15.27 2.14 16.15
N ASN A 120 15.34 0.90 15.64
CA ASN A 120 16.28 -0.10 16.15
C ASN A 120 17.76 0.34 16.02
N GLU A 121 18.14 1.02 14.94
CA GLU A 121 19.49 1.58 14.81
C GLU A 121 19.77 2.71 15.80
N GLU A 122 18.80 3.60 16.02
CA GLU A 122 18.90 4.72 16.97
C GLU A 122 19.05 4.24 18.42
N PHE A 123 18.37 3.16 18.78
CA PHE A 123 18.50 2.54 20.11
C PHE A 123 19.74 1.65 20.29
N GLY A 124 20.72 1.74 19.38
CA GLY A 124 21.99 1.03 19.50
C GLY A 124 21.97 -0.41 18.97
N ARG A 125 21.03 -0.76 18.07
CA ARG A 125 20.88 -2.10 17.46
C ARG A 125 20.71 -3.21 18.49
N ARG A 126 19.78 -3.01 19.43
CA ARG A 126 19.44 -4.01 20.47
C ARG A 126 19.02 -5.35 19.87
N ARG A 127 18.35 -5.33 18.71
CA ARG A 127 18.00 -6.52 17.93
C ARG A 127 18.74 -6.54 16.60
N ARG A 128 18.99 -7.72 16.04
CA ARG A 128 19.49 -7.81 14.66
C ARG A 128 18.38 -7.37 13.71
N ASN A 129 18.73 -6.66 12.64
CA ASN A 129 17.76 -6.17 11.66
C ASN A 129 16.94 -7.31 11.04
N LEU A 130 17.52 -8.51 10.91
CA LEU A 130 16.82 -9.68 10.42
C LEU A 130 15.69 -10.11 11.38
N ASP A 131 15.94 -10.09 12.70
CA ASP A 131 14.94 -10.45 13.71
C ASP A 131 13.79 -9.44 13.70
N VAL A 132 14.10 -8.14 13.58
CA VAL A 132 13.09 -7.07 13.45
C VAL A 132 12.24 -7.25 12.19
N ILE A 133 12.84 -7.67 11.08
CA ILE A 133 12.10 -7.98 9.84
C ILE A 133 11.20 -9.20 10.03
N TYR A 134 11.66 -10.23 10.74
CA TYR A 134 10.82 -11.38 11.04
C TYR A 134 9.62 -10.98 11.91
N ASP A 135 9.83 -10.16 12.94
CA ASP A 135 8.75 -9.61 13.77
C ASP A 135 7.73 -8.85 12.89
N PHE A 136 8.22 -8.03 11.96
CA PHE A 136 7.37 -7.27 11.02
C PHE A 136 6.57 -8.17 10.07
N ILE A 137 7.22 -9.21 9.51
CA ILE A 137 6.55 -10.21 8.66
C ILE A 137 5.43 -10.92 9.43
N HIS A 138 5.69 -11.30 10.69
CA HIS A 138 4.70 -11.98 11.53
C HIS A 138 3.55 -11.05 11.91
N ALA A 139 3.84 -9.79 12.26
CA ALA A 139 2.84 -8.79 12.62
C ALA A 139 1.81 -8.58 11.50
N TYR A 140 2.27 -8.49 10.25
CA TYR A 140 1.40 -8.33 9.08
C TYR A 140 1.06 -9.63 8.35
N ARG A 141 1.48 -10.78 8.89
CA ARG A 141 1.26 -12.13 8.32
C ARG A 141 1.64 -12.24 6.84
N LEU A 142 2.77 -11.64 6.47
CA LEU A 142 3.26 -11.63 5.09
C LEU A 142 3.78 -13.02 4.71
N LYS A 143 3.35 -13.54 3.56
CA LYS A 143 3.71 -14.87 3.05
C LYS A 143 4.44 -14.78 1.72
N SER A 144 4.10 -13.81 0.89
CA SER A 144 4.62 -13.74 -0.49
C SER A 144 5.92 -12.96 -0.65
N ILE A 145 6.53 -12.46 0.44
CA ILE A 145 7.81 -11.73 0.40
C ILE A 145 8.83 -12.33 1.35
N SER A 146 10.09 -12.42 0.90
CA SER A 146 11.18 -12.95 1.70
C SER A 146 11.79 -11.89 2.63
N SER A 147 12.31 -12.33 3.78
CA SER A 147 13.03 -11.45 4.72
C SER A 147 14.26 -10.79 4.08
N ASP A 148 14.98 -11.52 3.22
CA ASP A 148 16.12 -10.98 2.47
C ASP A 148 15.72 -9.85 1.50
N ALA A 149 14.56 -9.96 0.83
CA ALA A 149 14.05 -8.89 -0.03
C ALA A 149 13.77 -7.60 0.76
N LEU A 150 13.17 -7.71 1.95
CA LEU A 150 12.92 -6.58 2.84
C LEU A 150 14.22 -5.98 3.37
N LEU A 151 15.19 -6.83 3.73
CA LEU A 151 16.50 -6.38 4.22
C LEU A 151 17.27 -5.62 3.12
N LYS A 152 17.27 -6.13 1.89
CA LYS A 152 17.84 -5.45 0.73
C LYS A 152 17.15 -4.12 0.43
N ASN A 153 15.81 -4.09 0.50
CA ASN A 153 15.03 -2.86 0.35
C ASN A 153 15.47 -1.80 1.38
N TYR A 154 15.60 -2.19 2.65
CA TYR A 154 16.08 -1.31 3.71
C TYR A 154 17.50 -0.79 3.44
N TYR A 155 18.45 -1.65 3.09
CA TYR A 155 19.82 -1.21 2.81
C TYR A 155 19.91 -0.30 1.58
N ARG A 156 19.08 -0.52 0.55
CA ARG A 156 18.98 0.40 -0.60
C ARG A 156 18.49 1.78 -0.15
N PHE A 157 17.48 1.83 0.72
CA PHE A 157 17.00 3.08 1.30
C PHE A 157 18.06 3.78 2.16
N ARG A 158 18.70 3.03 3.06
CA ARG A 158 19.77 3.54 3.93
C ARG A 158 20.94 4.12 3.14
N ASN A 159 21.35 3.46 2.06
CA ASN A 159 22.42 3.95 1.18
C ASN A 159 22.03 5.26 0.46
N ARG A 160 20.73 5.50 0.20
CA ARG A 160 20.27 6.79 -0.36
C ARG A 160 20.32 7.92 0.69
N LEU A 161 20.00 7.61 1.94
CA LEU A 161 20.08 8.58 3.05
C LEU A 161 21.52 8.91 3.44
N ARG A 162 22.37 7.88 3.51
CA ARG A 162 23.76 7.98 3.96
C ARG A 162 24.67 7.25 2.97
N PRO A 163 24.98 7.85 1.82
CA PRO A 163 25.85 7.22 0.84
C PRO A 163 27.22 6.97 1.44
N LYS A 164 27.73 5.74 1.28
CA LYS A 164 29.10 5.42 1.68
C LYS A 164 30.06 6.21 0.80
N LYS A 165 31.06 6.86 1.42
CA LYS A 165 32.18 7.45 0.67
C LYS A 165 32.89 6.32 -0.08
N THR A 166 32.97 6.44 -1.40
CA THR A 166 33.76 5.53 -2.23
C THR A 166 35.23 5.69 -1.86
N ARG A 167 35.89 4.59 -1.50
CA ARG A 167 37.33 4.59 -1.22
C ARG A 167 38.04 4.89 -2.54
N LYS A 168 38.79 5.99 -2.62
CA LYS A 168 39.67 6.25 -3.76
C LYS A 168 40.78 5.21 -3.74
N TYR A 169 40.91 4.43 -4.81
CA TYR A 169 42.03 3.50 -4.97
C TYR A 169 43.26 4.32 -5.38
N GLN A 170 44.21 4.50 -4.46
CA GLN A 170 45.52 5.01 -4.82
C GLN A 170 46.37 3.81 -5.24
N LYS A 171 46.65 3.70 -6.55
CA LYS A 171 47.76 2.86 -7.00
C LYS A 171 49.03 3.52 -6.48
N VAL A 172 49.68 2.90 -5.50
CA VAL A 172 51.05 3.25 -5.14
C VAL A 172 51.89 2.85 -6.35
N ALA A 173 52.39 3.84 -7.10
CA ALA A 173 53.44 3.57 -8.08
C ALA A 173 54.67 3.19 -7.26
N THR A 174 55.07 1.93 -7.33
CA THR A 174 56.39 1.49 -6.90
C THR A 174 57.37 1.90 -7.99
N ASP A 175 58.31 2.80 -7.65
CA ASP A 175 59.43 3.21 -8.49
C ASP A 175 60.41 2.06 -8.77
#